data_AF-A0A0A8ZPG9-F1
#
_entry.id   AF-A0A0A8ZPG9-F1
#
_cell.length_a   1.000
_cell.length_b   1.000
_cell.length_c   1.000
_cell.angle_alpha   90.00
_cell.angle_beta   90.00
_cell.angle_gamma   90.00
#
_symmetry.space_group_name_H-M   'P 1'
#
loop_
_entity.id
_entity.type
_entity.pdbx_description
1 polymer ?
#
loop_
_entity_poly.entity_id
_entity_poly.type
_entity_poly.pdbx_seq_one_letter_code
_entity_poly.pdbx_strand_id
1 'polypeptide(L)' 'MRTPVTYLNITSLSERRIDAHPSVYTINQEGKPLNTEQRQQPIKYADCSHWCLPGLPDTWNALLLASLMRPPSNVHLL' A
#
# COMPACT_ATOMS: atom_id res chain seq x y z
N MET A 1 13.17 -12.04 -18.74
CA MET A 1 13.60 -10.67 -18.37
C MET A 1 15.11 -10.62 -18.37
N ARG A 2 15.73 -9.56 -18.93
CA ARG A 2 17.21 -9.42 -18.97
C ARG A 2 17.79 -8.91 -17.64
N THR A 3 17.04 -8.10 -16.92
CA THR A 3 17.40 -7.59 -15.60
C THR A 3 16.74 -8.48 -14.53
N PRO A 4 17.47 -9.00 -13.54
CA PRO A 4 16.87 -9.71 -12.41
C PRO A 4 15.92 -8.79 -11.64
N VAL A 5 14.75 -9.31 -11.27
CA VAL A 5 13.74 -8.58 -10.48
C VAL A 5 13.33 -9.48 -9.32
N THR A 6 13.44 -8.97 -8.10
CA THR A 6 12.89 -9.61 -6.91
C THR A 6 11.44 -9.17 -6.72
N TYR A 7 10.51 -10.12 -6.80
CA TYR A 7 9.09 -9.84 -6.59
C TYR A 7 8.75 -9.79 -5.09
N LEU A 8 8.22 -8.66 -4.63
CA LEU A 8 7.65 -8.53 -3.29
C LEU A 8 6.16 -8.87 -3.35
N ASN A 9 5.81 -10.11 -2.99
CA ASN A 9 4.41 -10.54 -2.93
C ASN A 9 3.72 -9.96 -1.69
N ILE A 10 3.05 -8.83 -1.87
CA ILE A 10 2.30 -8.12 -0.80
C ILE A 10 0.78 -8.34 -0.88
N THR A 11 0.27 -9.05 -1.89
CA THR A 11 -1.17 -9.10 -2.20
C THR A 11 -2.01 -9.67 -1.05
N SER A 12 -1.81 -10.93 -0.66
CA SER A 12 -2.63 -11.58 0.37
C SER A 12 -2.45 -10.97 1.77
N LEU A 13 -1.32 -10.31 2.03
CA LEU A 13 -1.13 -9.51 3.25
C LEU A 13 -2.01 -8.25 3.20
N SER A 14 -2.02 -7.57 2.06
CA SER A 14 -2.74 -6.31 1.86
C SER A 14 -4.25 -6.49 1.83
N GLU A 15 -4.74 -7.58 1.24
CA GLU A 15 -6.17 -7.94 1.23
C GLU A 15 -6.76 -8.11 2.64
N ARG A 16 -5.94 -8.48 3.63
CA ARG A 16 -6.36 -8.62 5.02
C ARG A 16 -6.49 -7.29 5.77
N ARG A 17 -6.07 -6.19 5.14
CA ARG A 17 -5.95 -4.87 5.77
C ARG A 17 -6.96 -3.88 5.24
N ILE A 18 -8.21 -4.31 5.04
CA ILE A 18 -9.33 -3.43 4.65
C ILE A 18 -9.53 -2.22 5.59
N ASP A 19 -9.04 -2.34 6.83
CA ASP A 19 -9.06 -1.32 7.87
C ASP A 19 -8.04 -0.19 7.63
N ALA A 20 -7.02 -0.41 6.79
CA ALA A 20 -5.92 0.53 6.60
C ALA A 20 -6.20 1.58 5.50
N HIS A 21 -7.36 1.53 4.86
CA HIS A 21 -7.76 2.51 3.86
C HIS A 21 -8.22 3.84 4.51
N PRO A 22 -8.03 5.00 3.85
CA PRO A 22 -8.54 6.29 4.32
C PRO A 22 -10.06 6.36 4.42
N SER A 23 -10.79 5.57 3.63
CA SER A 23 -12.24 5.70 3.51
C SER A 23 -12.61 7.15 3.17
N VAL A 24 -13.48 7.80 3.95
CA VAL A 24 -13.90 9.19 3.76
C VAL A 24 -12.92 10.22 4.33
N TYR A 25 -11.82 9.80 4.94
CA TYR A 25 -10.76 10.68 5.44
C TYR A 25 -9.70 10.95 4.35
N THR A 26 -10.18 11.31 3.16
CA THR A 26 -9.38 11.56 1.95
C THR A 26 -9.61 12.98 1.43
N ILE A 27 -8.97 13.32 0.30
CA ILE A 27 -9.11 14.57 -0.43
C ILE A 27 -10.00 14.40 -1.66
N ASN A 28 -10.69 15.47 -2.04
CA ASN A 28 -11.43 15.55 -3.30
C ASN A 28 -10.50 15.83 -4.49
N GLN A 29 -11.07 15.94 -5.69
CA GLN A 29 -10.34 16.22 -6.93
C GLN A 29 -9.62 17.58 -6.94
N GLU A 30 -9.99 18.51 -6.05
CA GLU A 30 -9.34 19.81 -5.87
C GLU A 30 -8.20 19.75 -4.83
N GLY A 31 -7.92 18.58 -4.26
CA GLY A 31 -6.91 18.40 -3.23
C GLY A 31 -7.34 18.86 -1.83
N LYS A 32 -8.63 19.10 -1.60
CA LYS A 32 -9.18 19.54 -0.30
C LYS A 32 -9.81 18.38 0.46
N PRO A 33 -9.78 18.37 1.80
CA PRO A 33 -10.52 17.38 2.59
C PRO A 33 -12.01 17.37 2.24
N LEU A 34 -12.62 16.19 2.25
CA LEU A 34 -14.07 16.06 2.10
C LEU A 34 -14.82 16.86 3.17
N ASN A 35 -15.88 17.56 2.75
CA ASN A 35 -16.80 18.24 3.67
C ASN A 35 -17.70 17.22 4.41
N THR A 36 -18.48 17.71 5.38
CA THR A 36 -19.30 16.85 6.24
C THR A 36 -20.34 16.05 5.44
N GLU A 37 -20.97 16.66 4.45
CA GLU A 37 -22.00 16.04 3.60
C GLU A 37 -21.39 14.93 2.72
N GLN A 38 -20.18 15.15 2.21
CA GLN A 38 -19.45 14.16 1.41
C GLN A 38 -19.01 12.97 2.26
N ARG A 39 -18.53 13.21 3.49
CA ARG A 39 -18.13 12.14 4.42
C ARG A 39 -19.28 11.23 4.83
N GLN A 40 -20.52 11.73 4.78
CA GLN A 40 -21.73 10.94 5.05
C GLN A 40 -22.14 10.05 3.86
N GLN A 41 -21.47 10.14 2.71
CA GLN A 41 -21.76 9.37 1.49
C GLN A 41 -20.58 8.47 1.09
N PRO A 42 -20.20 7.47 1.91
CA PRO A 42 -19.02 6.64 1.68
C PRO A 42 -19.07 5.84 0.37
N ILE A 43 -20.25 5.43 -0.09
CA ILE A 43 -20.39 4.71 -1.38
C ILE A 43 -19.85 5.54 -2.55
N LYS A 44 -19.93 6.87 -2.47
CA LYS A 44 -19.51 7.79 -3.53
C LYS A 44 -18.12 8.37 -3.32
N TYR A 45 -17.73 8.58 -2.06
CA TYR A 45 -16.52 9.36 -1.73
C TYR A 45 -15.47 8.60 -0.93
N ALA A 46 -15.71 7.36 -0.51
CA ALA A 46 -14.68 6.60 0.18
C ALA A 46 -13.56 6.21 -0.78
N ASP A 47 -12.32 6.42 -0.32
CA ASP A 47 -11.13 5.91 -0.95
C ASP A 47 -10.79 4.52 -0.38
N CYS A 48 -11.00 3.51 -1.21
CA CYS A 48 -10.69 2.10 -0.91
C CYS A 48 -9.48 1.59 -1.70
N SER A 49 -8.69 2.49 -2.29
CA SER A 49 -7.53 2.14 -3.13
C SER A 49 -6.21 2.61 -2.53
N HIS A 50 -6.23 3.74 -1.83
CA HIS A 50 -5.07 4.29 -1.12
C HIS A 50 -5.02 3.82 0.33
N TRP A 51 -3.97 4.21 1.05
CA TRP A 51 -3.69 3.76 2.40
C TRP A 51 -3.41 4.95 3.31
N CYS A 52 -3.87 4.89 4.56
CA CYS A 52 -3.44 5.83 5.59
C CYS A 52 -1.95 5.68 5.88
N LEU A 53 -1.33 6.78 6.33
CA LEU A 53 0.02 6.80 6.89
C LEU A 53 -0.03 7.41 8.30
N PRO A 54 0.56 6.77 9.32
CA PRO A 54 1.22 5.44 9.27
C PRO A 54 0.21 4.32 8.96
N GLY A 55 0.66 3.23 8.32
CA GLY A 55 -0.25 2.17 7.87
C GLY A 55 0.39 1.03 7.08
N LEU A 56 -0.41 0.39 6.22
CA LEU A 56 0.01 -0.79 5.45
C LEU A 56 1.29 -0.57 4.61
N PRO A 57 1.49 0.58 3.93
CA PRO A 57 2.71 0.82 3.18
C PRO A 57 4.00 0.75 4.02
N ASP A 58 3.93 1.02 5.33
CA ASP A 58 5.10 0.90 6.21
C ASP A 58 5.54 -0.56 6.35
N THR A 59 4.58 -1.51 6.33
CA THR A 59 4.89 -2.94 6.32
C THR A 59 5.55 -3.36 5.01
N TRP A 60 5.11 -2.79 3.87
CA TRP A 60 5.75 -3.04 2.58
C TRP A 60 7.20 -2.52 2.58
N ASN A 61 7.43 -1.33 3.15
CA ASN A 61 8.76 -0.75 3.29
C ASN A 61 9.68 -1.59 4.19
N ALA A 62 9.15 -2.17 5.27
CA ALA A 62 9.90 -3.11 6.11
C ALA A 62 10.30 -4.39 5.35
N LEU A 63 9.39 -4.95 4.54
CA LEU A 63 9.67 -6.10 3.68
C LEU A 63 10.70 -5.77 2.59
N LEU A 64 10.63 -4.56 2.01
CA LEU A 64 11.61 -4.08 1.05
C LEU A 64 13.00 -3.97 1.70
N LEU A 65 13.10 -3.32 2.87
CA LEU A 65 14.35 -3.20 3.60
C LEU A 65 14.94 -4.58 3.91
N ALA A 66 14.13 -5.51 4.41
CA ALA A 66 14.55 -6.88 4.67
C ALA A 66 15.05 -7.59 3.39
N SER A 67 14.41 -7.34 2.24
CA SER A 67 14.85 -7.88 0.95
C SER A 67 16.18 -7.30 0.46
N LEU A 68 16.44 -6.02 0.72
CA LEU A 68 17.69 -5.35 0.35
C LEU A 68 18.84 -5.74 1.27
N MET A 69 18.55 -6.02 2.55
CA MET A 69 19.54 -6.45 3.53
C MET A 69 19.86 -7.94 3.47
N ARG A 70 19.11 -8.75 2.70
CA ARG A 70 19.48 -10.14 2.47
C ARG A 70 20.81 -10.20 1.72
N PRO A 71 21.80 -10.98 2.20
CA PRO A 71 22.98 -11.25 1.40
C PRO A 71 22.55 -11.91 0.09
N PRO A 72 23.29 -11.70 -1.02
CA PRO A 72 22.99 -12.35 -2.27
C PRO A 72 22.97 -13.87 -2.04
N SER A 73 21.79 -14.49 -2.16
CA SER A 73 21.69 -15.93 -2.33
C SER A 73 22.50 -16.28 -3.56
N ASN A 74 23.55 -17.09 -3.45
CA ASN A 74 24.40 -17.52 -4.56
C ASN A 74 23.61 -17.73 -5.87
N VAL A 75 23.58 -16.72 -6.76
CA VAL A 75 23.04 -16.83 -8.12
C VAL A 75 24.20 -17.24 -9.03
N HIS A 76 24.77 -18.40 -8.74
CA HIS A 76 25.48 -19.28 -9.68
C HIS A 76 26.00 -20.49 -8.91
N LEU A 77 25.27 -21.60 -9.02
CA LEU A 77 25.77 -22.98 -9.10
C LEU A 77 24.55 -23.87 -9.32
N LEU A 78 24.00 -23.78 -10.54
CA LEU A 78 23.40 -24.86 -11.35
C LEU A 78 23.22 -24.29 -12.76
#